data_AF-C2CHT3-F1
#
_entry.id   AF-C2CHT3-F1
#
_cell.length_a   1.000
_cell.length_b   1.000
_cell.length_c   1.000
_cell.angle_alpha   90.00
_cell.angle_beta   90.00
_cell.angle_gamma   90.00
#
_symmetry.space_group_name_H-M   'P 1'
#
loop_
_entity.id
_entity.type
_entity.pdbx_description
1 polymer ?
#
loop_
_entity_poly.entity_id
_entity_poly.type
_entity_poly.pdbx_seq_one_letter_code
_entity_poly.pdbx_strand_id
1 'polypeptide(L)'
;MDKNTLSHTSWRCKYRIVFAPKYRRQVIYIQLRKDIGSILRELCSRKGINIIETELCPDHVHMLVEIPPKYSISQIMGYLKGKSSLIIFDRHANLKYKY
;
A
#
# COMPACT_ATOMS: atom_id res chain seq x y z
N MET A 1 -16.42 -17.65 -9.87
CA MET A 1 -15.94 -16.67 -10.85
C MET A 1 -14.87 -15.78 -10.20
N ASP A 2 -13.75 -16.36 -9.77
CA ASP A 2 -12.68 -15.66 -9.00
C ASP A 2 -11.28 -16.10 -9.47
N LYS A 3 -11.07 -16.20 -10.77
CA LYS A 3 -9.78 -16.65 -11.31
C LYS A 3 -9.39 -15.74 -12.46
N ASN A 4 -8.29 -15.03 -12.29
CA ASN A 4 -7.71 -14.21 -13.34
C ASN A 4 -6.96 -15.12 -14.30
N THR A 5 -7.19 -14.96 -15.60
CA THR A 5 -6.60 -15.79 -16.65
C THR A 5 -5.82 -14.94 -17.64
N LEU A 6 -4.61 -15.39 -17.95
CA LEU A 6 -3.76 -14.97 -19.06
C LEU A 6 -3.67 -16.13 -20.06
N SER A 7 -3.10 -15.89 -21.24
CA SER A 7 -3.01 -16.87 -22.33
C SER A 7 -2.43 -18.24 -21.91
N HIS A 8 -1.53 -18.25 -20.91
CA HIS A 8 -0.89 -19.48 -20.40
C HIS A 8 -0.88 -19.59 -18.88
N THR A 9 -1.68 -18.79 -18.16
CA THR A 9 -1.63 -18.78 -16.69
C THR A 9 -2.99 -18.46 -16.09
N SER A 10 -3.45 -19.29 -15.16
CA SER A 10 -4.60 -18.98 -14.30
C SER A 10 -4.10 -18.76 -12.88
N TRP A 11 -4.49 -17.66 -12.24
CA TRP A 11 -3.98 -17.30 -10.93
C TRP A 11 -5.07 -16.70 -10.03
N ARG A 12 -4.84 -16.83 -8.72
CA ARG A 12 -5.63 -16.23 -7.64
C ARG A 12 -4.69 -15.99 -6.47
N CYS A 13 -4.02 -14.83 -6.49
CA CYS A 13 -2.94 -14.53 -5.55
C CYS A 13 -3.40 -13.40 -4.62
N LYS A 14 -4.15 -13.76 -3.58
CA LYS A 14 -4.65 -12.83 -2.56
C LYS A 14 -3.74 -12.86 -1.34
N TYR A 15 -3.29 -11.70 -0.89
CA TYR A 15 -2.38 -11.55 0.23
C TYR A 15 -2.91 -10.55 1.24
N ARG A 16 -2.85 -10.92 2.53
CA ARG A 16 -3.06 -10.00 3.63
C ARG A 16 -1.72 -9.39 4.01
N ILE A 17 -1.60 -8.09 3.79
CA ILE A 17 -0.39 -7.31 4.02
C ILE A 17 -0.64 -6.35 5.17
N VAL A 18 0.30 -6.32 6.11
CA VAL A 18 0.27 -5.39 7.25
C VAL A 18 1.60 -4.69 7.36
N PHE A 19 1.59 -3.37 7.53
CA PHE A 19 2.79 -2.61 7.88
C PHE A 19 2.50 -1.43 8.77
N ALA A 20 3.49 -1.11 9.60
CA ALA A 20 3.46 0.03 10.49
C ALA A 20 4.38 1.16 10.01
N PRO A 21 4.03 2.42 10.27
CA PRO A 21 4.97 3.52 10.18
C PRO A 21 6.10 3.39 11.20
N LYS A 22 7.23 4.05 10.90
CA LYS A 22 8.38 4.11 11.81
C LYS A 22 7.93 4.70 13.16
N TYR A 23 8.26 4.01 14.25
CA TYR A 23 7.88 4.37 15.63
C TYR A 23 6.36 4.36 15.93
N ARG A 24 5.50 3.77 15.08
CA ARG A 24 4.04 3.65 15.30
C ARG A 24 3.36 4.98 15.72
N ARG A 25 3.81 6.12 15.18
CA ARG A 25 3.32 7.43 15.57
C ARG A 25 1.89 7.68 15.06
N GLN A 26 0.92 7.66 15.97
CA GLN A 26 -0.51 7.65 15.67
C GLN A 26 -1.07 9.00 15.19
N VAL A 27 -0.53 10.12 15.69
CA VAL A 27 -1.14 11.45 15.52
C VAL A 27 -1.16 11.90 14.05
N ILE A 28 -0.05 11.70 13.34
CA ILE A 28 0.10 12.13 11.94
C ILE A 28 -0.70 11.23 11.00
N TYR A 29 -0.77 9.93 11.29
CA TYR A 29 -1.51 8.97 10.46
C TYR A 29 -3.03 9.18 10.51
N ILE A 30 -3.56 9.64 11.65
CA ILE A 30 -4.98 9.99 11.76
C ILE A 30 -5.32 11.20 10.89
N GLN A 31 -4.50 12.25 10.95
CA GLN A 31 -4.72 13.47 10.16
C GLN A 31 -4.54 13.22 8.65
N LEU A 32 -3.56 12.40 8.28
CA LEU A 32 -3.23 12.10 6.89
C LEU A 32 -3.95 10.88 6.32
N ARG A 33 -4.92 10.32 7.04
CA ARG A 33 -5.61 9.07 6.64
C ARG A 33 -6.19 9.13 5.22
N LYS A 34 -6.81 10.27 4.86
CA LYS A 34 -7.40 10.47 3.52
C LYS A 34 -6.33 10.48 2.43
N ASP A 35 -5.24 11.21 2.65
CA ASP A 35 -4.14 11.34 1.70
C ASP A 35 -3.41 10.01 1.50
N ILE A 36 -3.06 9.33 2.60
CA ILE A 36 -2.36 8.04 2.57
C ILE A 36 -3.21 7.01 1.82
N GLY A 37 -4.52 6.97 2.09
CA GLY A 37 -5.45 6.11 1.37
C GLY A 37 -5.48 6.40 -0.14
N SER A 38 -5.48 7.68 -0.53
CA SER A 38 -5.42 8.07 -1.95
C SER A 38 -4.10 7.64 -2.61
N ILE A 39 -2.96 7.88 -1.93
CA ILE A 39 -1.63 7.54 -2.44
C ILE A 39 -1.49 6.02 -2.63
N LEU A 40 -1.93 5.22 -1.65
CA LEU A 40 -1.85 3.76 -1.75
C LEU A 40 -2.70 3.20 -2.89
N ARG A 41 -3.92 3.72 -3.09
CA ARG A 41 -4.76 3.34 -4.23
C ARG A 41 -4.10 3.68 -5.57
N GLU A 42 -3.53 4.87 -5.69
CA GLU A 42 -2.83 5.31 -6.89
C GLU A 42 -1.62 4.41 -7.19
N LEU A 43 -0.80 4.10 -6.18
CA LEU A 43 0.37 3.22 -6.33
C LEU A 43 -0.02 1.79 -6.74
N CYS A 44 -1.10 1.24 -6.15
CA CYS A 44 -1.63 -0.07 -6.55
C CYS A 44 -2.16 -0.06 -7.98
N SER A 45 -2.90 0.99 -8.38
CA SER A 45 -3.42 1.14 -9.74
C SER A 45 -2.30 1.19 -10.78
N ARG A 46 -1.20 1.90 -10.50
CA ARG A 46 -0.02 1.98 -11.37
C ARG A 46 0.65 0.62 -11.62
N LYS A 47 0.54 -0.32 -10.68
CA LYS A 47 1.09 -1.68 -10.79
C LYS A 47 0.06 -2.73 -11.25
N GLY A 48 -1.20 -2.33 -11.46
CA GLY A 48 -2.29 -3.26 -11.77
C GLY A 48 -2.58 -4.23 -10.63
N ILE A 49 -2.42 -3.79 -9.38
CA ILE A 49 -2.76 -4.55 -8.18
C ILE A 49 -4.20 -4.21 -7.81
N ASN A 50 -5.02 -5.24 -7.63
CA ASN A 50 -6.40 -5.05 -7.21
C ASN A 50 -6.48 -5.02 -5.67
N ILE A 51 -7.17 -4.03 -5.13
CA ILE A 51 -7.37 -3.88 -3.69
C ILE A 51 -8.76 -4.40 -3.36
N ILE A 52 -8.84 -5.43 -2.52
CA ILE A 52 -10.11 -6.01 -2.07
C ILE A 52 -10.58 -5.26 -0.83
N GLU A 53 -9.72 -5.12 0.16
CA GLU A 53 -9.99 -4.39 1.40
C GLU A 53 -8.77 -3.57 1.81
N THR A 54 -9.01 -2.40 2.38
CA THR A 54 -7.96 -1.61 3.00
C THR A 54 -8.50 -0.89 4.22
N GLU A 55 -7.81 -1.09 5.33
CA GLU A 55 -8.10 -0.44 6.59
C GLU A 55 -6.84 0.25 7.08
N LEU A 56 -6.92 1.56 7.29
CA LEU A 56 -5.87 2.32 7.93
C LEU A 56 -6.16 2.33 9.43
N CYS A 57 -5.31 1.73 10.23
CA CYS A 57 -5.33 1.90 11.69
C CYS A 57 -4.37 3.05 12.06
N PRO A 58 -4.50 3.63 13.28
CA PRO A 58 -3.61 4.69 13.73
C PRO A 58 -2.13 4.28 13.75
N ASP A 59 -1.83 3.02 14.04
CA ASP A 59 -0.48 2.50 14.26
C ASP A 59 0.00 1.52 13.16
N HIS A 60 -0.87 1.11 12.23
CA HIS A 60 -0.53 0.24 11.11
C HIS A 60 -1.59 0.28 10.00
N VAL A 61 -1.27 -0.23 8.81
CA VAL A 61 -2.17 -0.35 7.66
C VAL A 61 -2.41 -1.83 7.37
N HIS A 62 -3.67 -2.24 7.29
CA HIS A 62 -4.10 -3.56 6.80
C HIS A 62 -4.58 -3.45 5.37
N MET A 63 -4.11 -4.33 4.50
CA MET A 63 -4.62 -4.44 3.13
C MET A 63 -4.79 -5.90 2.74
N LEU A 64 -5.92 -6.20 2.11
CA LEU A 64 -6.12 -7.43 1.35
C LEU A 64 -5.99 -7.08 -0.12
N VAL A 65 -4.92 -7.56 -0.75
CA VAL A 65 -4.60 -7.23 -2.14
C VAL A 65 -4.46 -8.47 -3.00
N GLU A 66 -4.83 -8.34 -4.26
CA GLU A 66 -4.60 -9.35 -5.28
C GLU A 66 -3.46 -8.89 -6.19
N ILE A 67 -2.34 -9.63 -6.15
CA ILE A 67 -1.09 -9.27 -6.81
C ILE A 67 -0.86 -10.18 -8.02
N PRO A 68 -0.61 -9.63 -9.22
CA PRO A 68 -0.25 -10.43 -10.38
C PRO A 68 1.01 -11.29 -10.13
N PRO A 69 1.05 -12.56 -10.59
CA PRO A 69 2.15 -13.49 -10.29
C PRO A 69 3.51 -13.07 -10.86
N LYS A 70 3.54 -12.06 -11.74
CA LYS A 70 4.78 -11.46 -12.27
C LYS A 70 5.57 -10.67 -11.23
N TYR A 71 4.95 -10.28 -10.10
CA TYR A 71 5.60 -9.51 -9.04
C TYR A 71 5.80 -10.36 -7.80
N SER A 72 6.96 -10.23 -7.17
CA SER A 72 7.17 -10.79 -5.83
C SER A 72 6.55 -9.90 -4.76
N ILE A 73 6.07 -10.52 -3.68
CA ILE A 73 5.45 -9.81 -2.55
C ILE A 73 6.46 -8.84 -1.91
N SER A 74 7.72 -9.24 -1.77
CA SER A 74 8.79 -8.40 -1.22
C SER A 74 9.03 -7.15 -2.06
N GLN A 75 8.99 -7.27 -3.39
CA GLN A 75 9.13 -6.13 -4.30
C GLN A 75 7.96 -5.17 -4.19
N ILE A 76 6.72 -5.67 -4.16
CA ILE A 76 5.53 -4.83 -3.99
C ILE A 76 5.56 -4.13 -2.62
N MET A 77 5.98 -4.83 -1.58
CA MET A 77 6.08 -4.27 -0.24
C MET A 77 7.10 -3.13 -0.17
N GLY A 78 8.28 -3.32 -0.75
CA GLY A 78 9.31 -2.29 -0.85
C GLY A 78 8.83 -1.08 -1.67
N TYR A 79 8.14 -1.33 -2.79
CA TYR A 79 7.57 -0.29 -3.63
C TYR A 79 6.52 0.55 -2.89
N LEU A 80 5.54 -0.11 -2.24
CA LEU A 80 4.47 0.56 -1.51
C LEU A 80 5.03 1.40 -0.37
N LYS A 81 5.89 0.84 0.49
CA LYS A 81 6.50 1.58 1.61
C LYS A 81 7.40 2.72 1.15
N GLY A 82 8.27 2.46 0.17
CA GLY A 82 9.24 3.44 -0.30
C GLY A 82 8.58 4.62 -1.01
N LYS A 83 7.71 4.35 -2.00
CA LYS A 83 7.07 5.41 -2.78
C LYS A 83 6.01 6.16 -1.99
N SER A 84 5.22 5.49 -1.15
CA SER A 84 4.28 6.20 -0.28
C SER A 84 5.00 7.16 0.67
N SER A 85 6.09 6.71 1.30
CA SER A 85 6.90 7.57 2.18
C SER A 85 7.40 8.81 1.45
N LEU A 86 7.94 8.67 0.23
CA LEU A 86 8.43 9.80 -0.55
C LEU A 86 7.31 10.81 -0.87
N ILE A 87 6.16 10.33 -1.34
CA ILE A 87 5.03 11.21 -1.71
C ILE A 87 4.45 11.91 -0.47
N ILE A 88 4.36 11.20 0.66
CA ILE A 88 3.90 11.78 1.92
C ILE A 88 4.86 12.89 2.37
N PHE A 89 6.18 12.66 2.35
CA PHE A 89 7.16 13.67 2.74
C PHE A 89 7.22 14.88 1.79
N ASP A 90 6.93 14.67 0.51
CA ASP A 90 6.87 15.73 -0.50
C ASP A 90 5.63 16.62 -0.30
N ARG A 91 4.44 16.01 -0.14
CA ARG A 91 3.19 16.74 0.12
C ARG A 91 3.15 17.40 1.50
N HIS A 92 3.81 16.79 2.47
CA HIS A 92 3.83 17.23 3.86
C HIS A 92 5.26 17.55 4.30
N ALA A 93 5.86 18.57 3.67
CA ALA A 93 7.25 19.00 3.91
C ALA A 93 7.59 19.22 5.40
N ASN A 94 6.60 19.64 6.20
CA ASN A 94 6.73 19.82 7.65
C ASN A 94 7.07 18.52 8.42
N LEU A 95 6.80 17.35 7.84
CA LEU A 95 7.13 16.06 8.44
C LEU A 95 8.59 15.68 8.23
N LYS A 96 9.24 16.17 7.18
CA LYS A 96 10.63 15.83 6.81
C LYS A 96 11.65 16.37 7.82
N TYR A 97 11.35 17.52 8.44
CA TYR A 97 12.27 18.22 9.34
C TYR A 97 11.98 17.97 10.83
N LYS A 98 10.79 17.46 11.17
CA LYS A 98 10.48 17.05 12.55
C LYS A 98 10.89 15.61 12.85
N TYR A 99 11.04 14.73 11.84
CA TYR A 99 11.03 13.28 12.05
C TYR A 99 11.90 12.47 11.08
#